data_AF-A0A498LSZ6-F1
#
_entry.id   AF-A0A498LSZ6-F1
#
_cell.length_a   1.000
_cell.length_b   1.000
_cell.length_c   1.000
_cell.angle_alpha   90.00
_cell.angle_beta   90.00
_cell.angle_gamma   90.00
#
_symmetry.space_group_name_H-M   'P 1'
#
loop_
_entity.id
_entity.type
_entity.pdbx_description
1 polymer ?
#
loop_
_entity_poly.entity_id
_entity_poly.type
_entity_poly.pdbx_seq_one_letter_code
_entity_poly.pdbx_strand_id
1 'polypeptide(L)'
;MSNSDYDPACLPDLLPLYYRRLFPFSQYYRWLSYGGVSKNYFQNREFSFTLKDDIYVRYQSFTTQNELEKEMQKMVPYKIDIGAVYSHRPSQHNAVKSGTFQALEKELVFDIDMTDYDDVRRCCSAADICSKCWTLMTIAIRILDRALREDFGFHHLLWVYSGRRGVHCWVCDEAARKLSVAARSAVAEYLSLVKGGEETVRKVVLSDPIHPFISHSLSVVERYFRQYAIVDQDILGSRISVPIDLKELNTFDPFEVPTISLICEELERPRPDEAEEDDMKDKENEQEAGERRRIRDYKRTSLAKYVKVFDRFLEAMARSRKGEMLKKSDLRIK
;
A
#
# COMPACT_ATOMS: atom_id res chain seq x y z
N MET A 1 1.30 18.01 -19.57
CA MET A 1 0.46 19.12 -19.08
C MET A 1 0.97 19.46 -17.70
N SER A 2 1.50 20.67 -17.51
CA SER A 2 1.95 21.13 -16.20
C SER A 2 0.76 21.07 -15.24
N ASN A 3 0.84 20.25 -14.20
CA ASN A 3 -0.02 20.43 -13.03
C ASN A 3 0.29 21.84 -12.54
N SER A 4 -0.62 22.79 -12.76
CA SER A 4 -0.60 24.03 -12.01
C SER A 4 -0.66 23.61 -10.55
N ASP A 5 0.34 23.97 -9.75
CA ASP A 5 0.33 23.70 -8.31
C ASP A 5 -1.01 24.20 -7.75
N TYR A 6 -1.79 23.26 -7.23
CA TYR A 6 -3.09 23.55 -6.65
C TYR A 6 -2.88 24.44 -5.42
N ASP A 7 -3.45 25.64 -5.43
CA ASP A 7 -3.46 26.56 -4.29
C ASP A 7 -4.81 26.46 -3.55
N PRO A 8 -4.83 25.93 -2.31
CA PRO A 8 -6.03 25.89 -1.48
C PRO A 8 -6.65 27.28 -1.23
N ALA A 9 -5.87 28.36 -1.34
CA ALA A 9 -6.35 29.73 -1.15
C ALA A 9 -7.38 30.15 -2.21
N CYS A 10 -7.43 29.47 -3.37
CA CYS A 10 -8.42 29.72 -4.41
C CYS A 10 -9.78 29.03 -4.13
N LEU A 11 -9.87 28.10 -3.18
CA LEU A 11 -11.11 27.37 -2.89
C LEU A 11 -12.34 28.26 -2.60
N PRO A 12 -12.25 29.34 -1.80
CA PRO A 12 -13.39 30.22 -1.53
C PRO A 12 -14.04 30.78 -2.80
N ASP A 13 -13.25 31.03 -3.84
CA ASP A 13 -13.74 31.58 -5.11
C ASP A 13 -14.21 30.48 -6.08
N LEU A 14 -13.57 29.30 -6.04
CA LEU A 14 -13.86 28.19 -6.94
C LEU A 14 -15.06 27.35 -6.49
N LEU A 15 -15.24 27.12 -5.18
CA LEU A 15 -16.32 26.28 -4.64
C LEU A 15 -17.73 26.82 -4.97
N PRO A 16 -18.02 28.14 -4.86
CA PRO A 16 -19.32 28.68 -5.28
C PRO A 16 -19.62 28.41 -6.75
N LEU A 17 -18.62 28.52 -7.63
CA LEU A 17 -18.77 28.23 -9.05
C LEU A 17 -19.02 26.73 -9.29
N TYR A 18 -18.25 25.88 -8.60
CA TYR A 18 -18.38 24.43 -8.66
C TYR A 18 -19.79 23.98 -8.24
N TYR A 19 -20.28 24.42 -7.08
CA TYR A 19 -21.63 24.09 -6.61
C TYR A 19 -22.74 24.75 -7.41
N ARG A 20 -22.48 25.83 -8.14
CA ARG A 20 -23.50 26.45 -9.00
C ARG A 20 -23.62 25.78 -10.36
N ARG A 21 -22.53 25.24 -10.90
CA ARG A 21 -22.45 24.86 -12.33
C ARG A 21 -22.01 23.44 -12.62
N LEU A 22 -21.32 22.78 -11.69
CA LEU A 22 -20.58 21.54 -11.98
C LEU A 22 -20.99 20.38 -11.08
N PHE A 23 -21.32 20.63 -9.80
CA PHE A 23 -21.70 19.57 -8.90
C PHE A 23 -22.95 18.82 -9.42
N PRO A 24 -22.91 17.48 -9.57
CA PRO A 24 -23.95 16.72 -10.27
C PRO A 24 -25.16 16.41 -9.37
N PHE A 25 -25.89 17.45 -8.93
CA PHE A 25 -27.00 17.30 -7.97
C PHE A 25 -28.06 16.28 -8.40
N SER A 26 -28.39 16.22 -9.70
CA SER A 26 -29.39 15.27 -10.21
C SER A 26 -28.96 13.82 -10.04
N GLN A 27 -27.72 13.49 -10.43
CA GLN A 27 -27.16 12.15 -10.29
C GLN A 27 -26.97 11.79 -8.82
N TYR A 28 -26.49 12.74 -8.02
CA TYR A 28 -26.26 12.55 -6.59
C TYR A 28 -27.57 12.29 -5.82
N TYR A 29 -28.63 13.05 -6.12
CA TYR A 29 -29.97 12.81 -5.57
C TYR A 29 -30.53 11.47 -6.04
N ARG A 30 -30.39 11.12 -7.33
CA ARG A 30 -30.84 9.82 -7.87
C ARG A 30 -30.16 8.64 -7.17
N TRP A 31 -28.85 8.75 -6.91
CA TRP A 31 -28.11 7.74 -6.16
C TRP A 31 -28.66 7.60 -4.73
N LEU A 32 -28.69 8.70 -3.96
CA LEU A 32 -28.99 8.64 -2.53
C LEU A 32 -30.48 8.48 -2.20
N SER A 33 -31.36 8.73 -3.16
CA SER A 33 -32.79 8.42 -3.06
C SER A 33 -33.12 6.97 -3.38
N TYR A 34 -32.21 6.23 -4.03
CA TYR A 34 -32.40 4.85 -4.48
C TYR A 34 -33.73 4.64 -5.23
N GLY A 35 -34.11 5.58 -6.10
CA GLY A 35 -35.38 5.50 -6.83
C GLY A 35 -36.64 5.62 -5.96
N GLY A 36 -36.52 6.13 -4.73
CA GLY A 36 -37.66 6.31 -3.82
C GLY A 36 -38.12 5.01 -3.17
N VAL A 37 -37.22 4.06 -2.91
CA VAL A 37 -37.47 2.78 -2.22
C VAL A 37 -38.33 2.92 -0.96
N SER A 38 -38.21 4.04 -0.24
CA SER A 38 -39.15 4.43 0.80
C SER A 38 -39.43 5.92 0.73
N LYS A 39 -40.64 6.32 1.15
CA LYS A 39 -41.15 7.70 1.05
C LYS A 39 -40.19 8.76 1.63
N ASN A 40 -39.44 8.39 2.67
CA ASN A 40 -38.58 9.30 3.43
C ASN A 40 -37.08 8.96 3.33
N TYR A 41 -36.67 8.07 2.41
CA TYR A 41 -35.31 7.53 2.39
C TYR A 41 -34.23 8.63 2.28
N PHE A 42 -34.41 9.56 1.33
CA PHE A 42 -33.49 10.68 1.15
C PHE A 42 -33.66 11.73 2.26
N GLN A 43 -34.91 11.99 2.67
CA GLN A 43 -35.27 12.97 3.70
C GLN A 43 -34.62 12.67 5.05
N ASN A 44 -34.41 11.39 5.34
CA ASN A 44 -33.80 10.94 6.56
C ASN A 44 -32.30 10.65 6.43
N ARG A 45 -31.68 10.96 5.28
CA ARG A 45 -30.23 10.83 5.09
C ARG A 45 -29.51 11.97 5.81
N GLU A 46 -28.52 11.62 6.62
CA GLU A 46 -27.59 12.59 7.20
C GLU A 46 -26.57 13.04 6.16
N PHE A 47 -26.32 14.34 6.14
CA PHE A 47 -25.13 14.96 5.58
C PHE A 47 -24.39 15.71 6.70
N SER A 48 -23.07 15.78 6.58
CA SER A 48 -22.26 16.73 7.33
C SER A 48 -21.43 17.59 6.40
N PHE A 49 -21.24 18.85 6.81
CA PHE A 49 -20.50 19.86 6.07
C PHE A 49 -19.37 20.38 6.92
N THR A 50 -18.14 20.36 6.39
CA THR A 50 -17.03 21.14 6.93
C THR A 50 -16.99 22.47 6.19
N LEU A 51 -17.15 23.57 6.92
CA LEU A 51 -17.10 24.93 6.39
C LEU A 51 -15.69 25.51 6.55
N LYS A 52 -15.56 26.81 6.29
CA LYS A 52 -14.33 27.56 6.56
C LYS A 52 -13.92 27.41 8.04
N ASP A 53 -12.62 27.47 8.30
CA ASP A 53 -12.03 27.35 9.63
C ASP A 53 -12.33 26.00 10.32
N ASP A 54 -12.51 24.95 9.49
CA ASP A 54 -12.83 23.58 9.90
C ASP A 54 -14.11 23.46 10.78
N ILE A 55 -15.03 24.42 10.66
CA ILE A 55 -16.32 24.37 11.36
C ILE A 55 -17.13 23.19 10.82
N TYR A 56 -17.36 22.20 11.68
CA TYR A 56 -18.05 20.96 11.31
C TYR A 56 -19.52 20.98 11.74
N VAL A 57 -20.42 20.88 10.75
CA VAL A 57 -21.86 20.92 10.95
C VAL A 57 -22.46 19.55 10.60
N ARG A 58 -23.03 18.87 11.60
CA ARG A 58 -23.66 17.55 11.45
C ARG A 58 -25.18 17.62 11.35
N TYR A 59 -25.78 16.45 11.15
CA TYR A 59 -27.23 16.24 11.16
C TYR A 59 -27.97 17.16 10.18
N GLN A 60 -27.33 17.49 9.05
CA GLN A 60 -28.02 18.15 7.95
C GLN A 60 -28.83 17.09 7.20
N SER A 61 -30.00 17.47 6.69
CA SER A 61 -30.84 16.59 5.89
C SER A 61 -31.79 17.43 5.06
N PHE A 62 -32.12 16.96 3.86
CA PHE A 62 -32.84 17.75 2.86
C PHE A 62 -34.05 16.98 2.34
N THR A 63 -35.15 17.68 2.06
CA THR A 63 -36.38 17.04 1.59
C THR A 63 -36.34 16.72 0.10
N THR A 64 -35.65 17.56 -0.68
CA THR A 64 -35.61 17.51 -2.15
C THR A 64 -34.22 17.84 -2.68
N GLN A 65 -33.95 17.50 -3.95
CA GLN A 65 -32.73 17.92 -4.66
C GLN A 65 -32.53 19.44 -4.60
N ASN A 66 -33.60 20.22 -4.84
CA ASN A 66 -33.54 21.69 -4.86
C ASN A 66 -33.18 22.28 -3.49
N GLU A 67 -33.59 21.63 -2.39
CA GLU A 67 -33.23 22.05 -1.04
C GLU A 67 -31.74 21.80 -0.76
N LEU A 68 -31.23 20.62 -1.11
CA LEU A 68 -29.79 20.30 -1.05
C LEU A 68 -28.97 21.29 -1.88
N GLU A 69 -29.39 21.56 -3.12
CA GLU A 69 -28.71 22.47 -4.03
C GLU A 69 -28.63 23.90 -3.47
N LYS A 70 -29.75 24.45 -3.01
CA LYS A 70 -29.79 25.78 -2.41
C LYS A 70 -28.91 25.89 -1.17
N GLU A 71 -28.96 24.90 -0.28
CA GLU A 71 -28.17 24.93 0.94
C GLU A 71 -26.67 24.71 0.68
N MET A 72 -26.28 23.85 -0.26
CA MET A 72 -24.87 23.71 -0.66
C MET A 72 -24.33 24.99 -1.33
N GLN A 73 -25.12 25.66 -2.17
CA GLN A 73 -24.73 26.93 -2.79
C GLN A 73 -24.67 28.09 -1.77
N LYS A 74 -25.44 28.01 -0.69
CA LYS A 74 -25.46 29.00 0.39
C LYS A 74 -24.32 28.80 1.38
N MET A 75 -24.10 27.56 1.84
CA MET A 75 -23.09 27.23 2.85
C MET A 75 -21.69 27.07 2.26
N VAL A 76 -21.58 26.70 0.97
CA VAL A 76 -20.31 26.51 0.24
C VAL A 76 -19.34 25.63 1.05
N PRO A 77 -19.71 24.36 1.34
CA PRO A 77 -18.89 23.50 2.18
C PRO A 77 -17.55 23.14 1.52
N TYR A 78 -16.49 23.05 2.31
CA TYR A 78 -15.18 22.58 1.90
C TYR A 78 -15.13 21.05 1.83
N LYS A 79 -15.86 20.37 2.71
CA LYS A 79 -15.99 18.90 2.73
C LYS A 79 -17.46 18.52 2.93
N ILE A 80 -17.86 17.40 2.33
CA ILE A 80 -19.20 16.84 2.45
C ILE A 80 -19.04 15.37 2.81
N ASP A 81 -19.64 14.96 3.93
CA ASP A 81 -19.74 13.55 4.30
C ASP A 81 -21.20 13.09 4.25
N ILE A 82 -21.38 11.84 3.82
CA ILE A 82 -22.70 11.20 3.72
C ILE A 82 -22.83 10.20 4.86
N GLY A 83 -23.81 10.44 5.73
CA GLY A 83 -24.12 9.60 6.88
C GLY A 83 -25.16 8.52 6.59
N ALA A 84 -25.76 7.99 7.64
CA ALA A 84 -26.80 6.97 7.56
C ALA A 84 -28.17 7.55 7.16
N VAL A 85 -29.10 6.68 6.77
CA VAL A 85 -30.54 6.95 6.79
C VAL A 85 -31.06 6.65 8.18
N TYR A 86 -31.71 7.63 8.79
CA TYR A 86 -32.22 7.57 10.16
C TYR A 86 -33.73 7.26 10.23
N SER A 87 -34.22 6.99 11.44
CA SER A 87 -35.65 6.84 11.73
C SER A 87 -36.45 8.12 11.54
N HIS A 88 -35.80 9.28 11.72
CA HIS A 88 -36.38 10.62 11.54
C HIS A 88 -35.41 11.49 10.76
N ARG A 89 -35.85 12.69 10.38
CA ARG A 89 -34.98 13.68 9.70
C ARG A 89 -33.85 14.11 10.65
N PRO A 90 -32.58 13.94 10.26
CA PRO A 90 -31.44 14.41 11.05
C PRO A 90 -31.54 15.88 11.48
N SER A 91 -32.02 16.78 10.62
CA SER A 91 -32.16 18.21 10.95
C SER A 91 -33.16 18.49 12.07
N GLN A 92 -33.99 17.52 12.44
CA GLN A 92 -34.99 17.61 13.50
C GLN A 92 -34.67 16.73 14.72
N HIS A 93 -33.46 16.13 14.79
CA HIS A 93 -33.09 15.18 15.85
C HIS A 93 -33.31 15.72 17.27
N ASN A 94 -33.11 17.02 17.50
CA ASN A 94 -33.31 17.66 18.81
C ASN A 94 -34.78 17.65 19.30
N ALA A 95 -35.75 17.58 18.38
CA ALA A 95 -37.17 17.51 18.71
C ALA A 95 -37.66 16.06 18.88
N VAL A 96 -36.82 15.07 18.58
CA VAL A 96 -37.15 13.65 18.68
C VAL A 96 -36.89 13.16 20.10
N LYS A 97 -37.81 12.35 20.64
CA LYS A 97 -37.67 11.75 21.97
C LYS A 97 -36.35 10.98 22.07
N SER A 98 -35.64 11.16 23.18
CA SER A 98 -34.39 10.43 23.44
C SER A 98 -34.58 8.91 23.28
N GLY A 99 -33.63 8.27 22.58
CA GLY A 99 -33.64 6.83 22.29
C GLY A 99 -34.41 6.39 21.04
N THR A 100 -35.22 7.25 20.41
CA THR A 100 -35.98 6.88 19.18
C THR A 100 -35.31 7.34 17.89
N PHE A 101 -34.38 8.29 17.94
CA PHE A 101 -33.54 8.68 16.81
C PHE A 101 -32.42 7.64 16.60
N GLN A 102 -32.54 6.83 15.55
CA GLN A 102 -31.67 5.68 15.31
C GLN A 102 -31.26 5.61 13.84
N ALA A 103 -30.01 5.22 13.59
CA ALA A 103 -29.53 4.90 12.24
C ALA A 103 -30.09 3.54 11.81
N LEU A 104 -30.69 3.48 10.64
CA LEU A 104 -31.38 2.29 10.13
C LEU A 104 -30.60 1.61 9.00
N GLU A 105 -30.13 2.40 8.05
CA GLU A 105 -29.43 1.90 6.87
C GLU A 105 -28.25 2.80 6.52
N LYS A 106 -27.18 2.18 6.01
CA LYS A 106 -26.05 2.89 5.41
C LYS A 106 -25.31 1.95 4.47
N GLU A 107 -24.86 2.46 3.34
CA GLU A 107 -23.94 1.77 2.46
C GLU A 107 -22.79 1.16 3.28
N LEU A 108 -22.43 -0.08 2.95
CA LEU A 108 -21.18 -0.67 3.45
C LEU A 108 -20.04 0.04 2.74
N VAL A 109 -19.14 0.62 3.50
CA VAL A 109 -18.05 1.45 2.97
C VAL A 109 -16.69 0.89 3.37
N PHE A 110 -15.76 0.95 2.44
CA PHE A 110 -14.34 0.67 2.69
C PHE A 110 -13.54 1.92 2.35
N ASP A 111 -12.59 2.24 3.20
CA ASP A 111 -11.66 3.36 3.02
C ASP A 111 -10.25 2.77 3.10
N ILE A 112 -9.49 2.93 2.02
CA ILE A 112 -8.12 2.43 1.92
C ILE A 112 -7.23 3.63 1.68
N ASP A 113 -6.36 3.92 2.64
CA ASP A 113 -5.42 5.02 2.55
C ASP A 113 -3.99 4.49 2.35
N MET A 114 -3.19 5.24 1.60
CA MET A 114 -1.80 4.92 1.34
C MET A 114 -0.92 4.99 2.60
N THR A 115 -1.30 5.74 3.64
CA THR A 115 -0.52 5.82 4.88
C THR A 115 -0.40 4.48 5.58
N ASP A 116 -1.40 3.62 5.44
CA ASP A 116 -1.40 2.29 6.06
C ASP A 116 -0.33 1.35 5.47
N TYR A 117 0.35 1.79 4.40
CA TYR A 117 1.40 1.06 3.71
C TYR A 117 2.80 1.68 3.92
N ASP A 118 2.96 2.65 4.83
CA ASP A 118 4.24 3.34 5.06
C ASP A 118 5.39 2.41 5.45
N ASP A 119 5.10 1.28 6.11
CA ASP A 119 6.09 0.28 6.51
C ASP A 119 6.52 -0.66 5.37
N VAL A 120 5.81 -0.65 4.24
CA VAL A 120 6.05 -1.58 3.11
C VAL A 120 6.33 -0.87 1.77
N ARG A 121 6.40 0.46 1.76
CA ARG A 121 6.75 1.27 0.58
C ARG A 121 8.03 2.06 0.81
N ARG A 122 8.89 2.15 -0.20
CA ARG A 122 10.17 2.87 -0.18
C ARG A 122 10.18 4.12 -1.04
N CYS A 123 9.25 4.25 -1.98
CA CYS A 123 9.25 5.33 -2.96
C CYS A 123 8.71 6.67 -2.43
N CYS A 124 7.85 6.65 -1.41
CA CYS A 124 7.22 7.81 -0.79
C CYS A 124 6.99 7.52 0.70
N SER A 125 6.68 8.56 1.48
CA SER A 125 6.35 8.43 2.90
C SER A 125 5.16 9.30 3.25
N ALA A 126 4.43 8.92 4.31
CA ALA A 126 3.32 9.68 4.86
C ALA A 126 2.30 10.10 3.80
N ALA A 127 2.25 11.38 3.45
CA ALA A 127 1.23 11.91 2.58
C ALA A 127 1.49 11.84 1.09
N ASP A 128 2.73 11.53 0.71
CA ASP A 128 3.15 11.59 -0.67
C ASP A 128 2.78 10.30 -1.41
N ILE A 129 2.42 10.47 -2.67
CA ILE A 129 2.12 9.37 -3.59
C ILE A 129 2.84 9.57 -4.92
N CYS A 130 3.13 8.45 -5.57
CA CYS A 130 3.60 8.43 -6.95
C CYS A 130 2.95 7.26 -7.70
N SER A 131 3.18 7.16 -9.00
CA SER A 131 2.65 6.08 -9.84
C SER A 131 3.07 4.68 -9.35
N LYS A 132 4.24 4.55 -8.70
CA LYS A 132 4.72 3.28 -8.14
C LYS A 132 3.83 2.79 -7.01
N CYS A 133 3.66 3.56 -5.93
CA CYS A 133 2.83 3.15 -4.79
C CYS A 133 1.34 3.11 -5.10
N TRP A 134 0.85 3.84 -6.12
CA TRP A 134 -0.55 3.73 -6.56
C TRP A 134 -0.95 2.31 -7.02
N THR A 135 0.05 1.48 -7.37
CA THR A 135 -0.16 0.05 -7.63
C THR A 135 -0.79 -0.68 -6.43
N LEU A 136 -0.51 -0.24 -5.19
CA LEU A 136 -1.16 -0.78 -3.99
C LEU A 136 -2.67 -0.58 -4.00
N MET A 137 -3.15 0.62 -4.36
CA MET A 137 -4.59 0.90 -4.50
C MET A 137 -5.20 0.05 -5.60
N THR A 138 -4.49 -0.14 -6.71
CA THR A 138 -4.94 -1.00 -7.82
C THR A 138 -5.13 -2.45 -7.37
N ILE A 139 -4.16 -2.99 -6.63
CA ILE A 139 -4.23 -4.35 -6.07
C ILE A 139 -5.39 -4.44 -5.06
N ALA A 140 -5.52 -3.46 -4.17
CA ALA A 140 -6.56 -3.43 -3.14
C ALA A 140 -7.98 -3.40 -3.75
N ILE A 141 -8.21 -2.55 -4.76
CA ILE A 141 -9.48 -2.51 -5.52
C ILE A 141 -9.77 -3.88 -6.12
N ARG A 142 -8.80 -4.51 -6.80
CA ARG A 142 -9.03 -5.80 -7.46
C ARG A 142 -9.36 -6.92 -6.49
N ILE A 143 -8.67 -6.98 -5.35
CA ILE A 143 -8.92 -7.99 -4.32
C ILE A 143 -10.32 -7.80 -3.72
N LEU A 144 -10.65 -6.57 -3.31
CA LEU A 144 -11.90 -6.27 -2.65
C LEU A 144 -13.10 -6.33 -3.59
N ASP A 145 -13.00 -5.78 -4.81
CA ASP A 145 -14.09 -5.83 -5.80
C ASP A 145 -14.43 -7.28 -6.15
N ARG A 146 -13.41 -8.13 -6.36
CA ARG A 146 -13.61 -9.56 -6.57
C ARG A 146 -14.32 -10.20 -5.39
N ALA A 147 -13.80 -10.04 -4.17
CA ALA A 147 -14.38 -10.69 -2.98
C ALA A 147 -15.82 -10.22 -2.71
N LEU A 148 -16.07 -8.91 -2.81
CA LEU A 148 -17.40 -8.35 -2.62
C LEU A 148 -18.42 -8.86 -3.66
N ARG A 149 -17.98 -9.10 -4.91
CA ARG A 149 -18.85 -9.65 -5.96
C ARG A 149 -19.02 -11.16 -5.88
N GLU A 150 -17.92 -11.89 -5.81
CA GLU A 150 -17.91 -13.35 -5.95
C GLU A 150 -18.20 -14.05 -4.63
N ASP A 151 -17.66 -13.54 -3.51
CA ASP A 151 -17.79 -14.21 -2.21
C ASP A 151 -19.06 -13.72 -1.47
N PHE A 152 -19.38 -12.43 -1.57
CA PHE A 152 -20.54 -11.82 -0.91
C PHE A 152 -21.76 -11.60 -1.82
N GLY A 153 -21.61 -11.72 -3.14
CA GLY A 153 -22.72 -11.55 -4.08
C GLY A 153 -23.23 -10.12 -4.22
N PHE A 154 -22.43 -9.09 -3.90
CA PHE A 154 -22.80 -7.70 -4.11
C PHE A 154 -22.60 -7.25 -5.56
N HIS A 155 -23.52 -6.45 -6.08
CA HIS A 155 -23.53 -6.05 -7.48
C HIS A 155 -23.21 -4.56 -7.67
N HIS A 156 -23.68 -3.71 -6.75
CA HIS A 156 -23.69 -2.26 -6.88
C HIS A 156 -22.53 -1.63 -6.10
N LEU A 157 -21.32 -1.76 -6.63
CA LEU A 157 -20.10 -1.20 -6.05
C LEU A 157 -19.71 0.08 -6.80
N LEU A 158 -19.46 1.16 -6.05
CA LEU A 158 -18.94 2.42 -6.56
C LEU A 158 -17.59 2.72 -5.90
N TRP A 159 -16.53 2.62 -6.69
CA TRP A 159 -15.18 3.03 -6.29
C TRP A 159 -14.95 4.51 -6.58
N VAL A 160 -14.46 5.25 -5.59
CA VAL A 160 -14.27 6.70 -5.64
C VAL A 160 -12.87 7.04 -5.17
N TYR A 161 -12.15 7.86 -5.93
CA TYR A 161 -10.87 8.41 -5.49
C TYR A 161 -11.08 9.37 -4.31
N SER A 162 -10.26 9.28 -3.25
CA SER A 162 -10.42 10.10 -2.04
C SER A 162 -10.11 11.59 -2.24
N GLY A 163 -9.55 11.96 -3.40
CA GLY A 163 -9.10 13.32 -3.70
C GLY A 163 -7.63 13.56 -3.37
N ARG A 164 -6.95 12.61 -2.70
CA ARG A 164 -5.53 12.72 -2.37
C ARG A 164 -4.71 11.46 -2.57
N ARG A 165 -4.96 10.41 -1.78
CA ARG A 165 -4.02 9.28 -1.69
C ARG A 165 -4.66 7.92 -1.46
N GLY A 166 -5.98 7.86 -1.44
CA GLY A 166 -6.72 6.65 -1.13
C GLY A 166 -7.89 6.45 -2.06
N VAL A 167 -8.64 5.38 -1.79
CA VAL A 167 -9.85 5.02 -2.53
C VAL A 167 -10.92 4.59 -1.56
N HIS A 168 -12.16 4.97 -1.86
CA HIS A 168 -13.34 4.55 -1.11
C HIS A 168 -14.18 3.61 -1.97
N CYS A 169 -14.72 2.55 -1.37
CA CYS A 169 -15.75 1.72 -2.01
C CYS A 169 -17.08 1.95 -1.30
N TRP A 170 -18.13 2.22 -2.08
CA TRP A 170 -19.51 2.28 -1.62
C TRP A 170 -20.26 1.08 -2.16
N VAL A 171 -20.60 0.13 -1.28
CA VAL A 171 -21.44 -1.03 -1.62
C VAL A 171 -22.90 -0.65 -1.35
N CYS A 172 -23.64 -0.52 -2.44
CA CYS A 172 -24.94 0.12 -2.48
C CYS A 172 -26.10 -0.87 -2.61
N ASP A 173 -25.87 -2.19 -2.59
CA ASP A 173 -26.92 -3.20 -2.58
C ASP A 173 -27.85 -3.04 -1.36
N GLU A 174 -29.15 -3.33 -1.51
CA GLU A 174 -30.11 -3.20 -0.41
C GLU A 174 -29.71 -4.04 0.81
N ALA A 175 -29.25 -5.27 0.57
CA ALA A 175 -28.75 -6.16 1.62
C ALA A 175 -27.54 -5.54 2.36
N ALA A 176 -26.61 -4.92 1.63
CA ALA A 176 -25.44 -4.24 2.21
C ALA A 176 -25.86 -3.03 3.06
N ARG A 177 -26.84 -2.24 2.58
CA ARG A 177 -27.33 -1.06 3.30
C ARG A 177 -27.96 -1.40 4.66
N LYS A 178 -28.60 -2.58 4.73
CA LYS A 178 -29.29 -3.10 5.92
C LYS A 178 -28.41 -3.93 6.86
N LEU A 179 -27.12 -4.10 6.56
CA LEU A 179 -26.22 -4.86 7.43
C LEU A 179 -26.14 -4.23 8.83
N SER A 180 -26.26 -5.08 9.85
CA SER A 180 -26.00 -4.71 11.24
C SER A 180 -24.52 -4.41 11.46
N VAL A 181 -24.19 -3.74 12.57
CA VAL A 181 -22.79 -3.47 12.94
C VAL A 181 -21.99 -4.77 13.03
N ALA A 182 -22.53 -5.81 13.68
CA ALA A 182 -21.88 -7.11 13.80
C ALA A 182 -21.61 -7.76 12.43
N ALA A 183 -22.57 -7.68 11.50
CA ALA A 183 -22.38 -8.22 10.16
C ALA A 183 -21.32 -7.44 9.36
N ARG A 184 -21.26 -6.11 9.52
CA ARG A 184 -20.19 -5.27 8.92
C ARG A 184 -18.82 -5.64 9.47
N SER A 185 -18.71 -5.86 10.79
CA SER A 185 -17.48 -6.34 11.43
C SER A 185 -17.06 -7.70 10.88
N ALA A 186 -17.99 -8.65 10.72
CA ALA A 186 -17.70 -9.96 10.15
C ALA A 186 -17.19 -9.87 8.70
N VAL A 187 -17.76 -8.97 7.88
CA VAL A 187 -17.27 -8.72 6.51
C VAL A 187 -15.86 -8.14 6.56
N ALA A 188 -15.59 -7.15 7.41
CA ALA A 188 -14.26 -6.56 7.56
C ALA A 188 -13.24 -7.61 8.03
N GLU A 189 -13.60 -8.46 9.00
CA GLU A 189 -12.74 -9.53 9.50
C GLU A 189 -12.42 -10.57 8.43
N TYR A 190 -13.40 -10.96 7.62
CA TYR A 190 -13.22 -11.87 6.48
C TYR A 190 -12.18 -11.33 5.49
N LEU A 191 -12.24 -10.02 5.19
CA LEU A 191 -11.38 -9.35 4.22
C LEU A 191 -10.00 -8.98 4.78
N SER A 192 -9.80 -9.08 6.10
CA SER A 192 -8.59 -8.59 6.79
C SER A 192 -7.58 -9.71 7.05
N LEU A 193 -6.46 -9.68 6.31
CA LEU A 193 -5.32 -10.59 6.51
C LEU A 193 -4.13 -9.95 7.23
N VAL A 194 -3.93 -8.66 7.04
CA VAL A 194 -2.84 -7.90 7.66
C VAL A 194 -3.36 -7.33 8.98
N LYS A 195 -2.79 -7.79 10.10
CA LYS A 195 -3.18 -7.39 11.45
C LYS A 195 -1.94 -7.02 12.27
N GLY A 196 -2.01 -5.89 12.97
CA GLY A 196 -0.93 -5.39 13.82
C GLY A 196 -0.58 -3.93 13.54
N GLY A 197 -0.21 -3.19 14.59
CA GLY A 197 0.22 -1.79 14.50
C GLY A 197 1.67 -1.63 14.07
N GLU A 198 2.21 -0.42 14.19
CA GLU A 198 3.60 -0.09 13.82
C GLU A 198 4.66 -0.96 14.50
N GLU A 199 4.42 -1.37 15.76
CA GLU A 199 5.34 -2.23 16.52
C GLU A 199 5.30 -3.71 16.08
N THR A 200 4.29 -4.12 15.30
CA THR A 200 4.14 -5.52 14.88
C THR A 200 4.93 -5.77 13.60
N VAL A 201 6.10 -6.41 13.74
CA VAL A 201 6.96 -6.75 12.59
C VAL A 201 6.28 -7.76 11.65
N ARG A 202 5.69 -8.84 12.19
CA ARG A 202 5.01 -9.87 11.40
C ARG A 202 3.49 -9.66 11.46
N LYS A 203 2.92 -9.06 10.42
CA LYS A 203 1.49 -8.72 10.37
C LYS A 203 0.59 -9.77 9.72
N VAL A 204 1.17 -10.84 9.16
CA VAL A 204 0.41 -11.90 8.47
C VAL A 204 0.77 -13.27 9.05
N VAL A 205 -0.25 -13.98 9.52
CA VAL A 205 -0.18 -15.37 9.98
C VAL A 205 -1.31 -16.13 9.30
N LEU A 206 -0.94 -17.12 8.48
CA LEU A 206 -1.89 -17.95 7.75
C LEU A 206 -2.11 -19.27 8.49
N SER A 207 -3.34 -19.78 8.43
CA SER A 207 -3.73 -21.10 8.93
C SER A 207 -3.74 -22.13 7.80
N ASP A 208 -3.59 -23.40 8.16
CA ASP A 208 -3.82 -24.54 7.26
C ASP A 208 -5.17 -25.21 7.61
N PRO A 209 -6.07 -25.48 6.65
CA PRO A 209 -5.94 -25.20 5.21
C PRO A 209 -6.06 -23.71 4.86
N ILE A 210 -5.42 -23.31 3.76
CA ILE A 210 -5.51 -21.94 3.23
C ILE A 210 -6.92 -21.66 2.71
N HIS A 211 -7.54 -20.60 3.22
CA HIS A 211 -8.88 -20.20 2.82
C HIS A 211 -8.91 -19.72 1.35
N PRO A 212 -9.94 -20.06 0.53
CA PRO A 212 -10.01 -19.70 -0.88
C PRO A 212 -9.84 -18.20 -1.18
N PHE A 213 -10.40 -17.32 -0.34
CA PHE A 213 -10.18 -15.86 -0.43
C PHE A 213 -8.69 -15.48 -0.47
N ILE A 214 -7.86 -16.14 0.35
CA ILE A 214 -6.41 -15.87 0.41
C ILE A 214 -5.75 -16.30 -0.90
N SER A 215 -6.04 -17.52 -1.37
CA SER A 215 -5.49 -18.05 -2.63
C SER A 215 -5.88 -17.19 -3.83
N HIS A 216 -7.15 -16.77 -3.91
CA HIS A 216 -7.61 -15.87 -4.98
C HIS A 216 -6.94 -14.50 -4.89
N SER A 217 -6.80 -13.95 -3.68
CA SER A 217 -6.10 -12.67 -3.46
C SER A 217 -4.63 -12.75 -3.86
N LEU A 218 -3.95 -13.85 -3.54
CA LEU A 218 -2.55 -14.08 -3.92
C LEU A 218 -2.39 -14.09 -5.45
N SER A 219 -3.30 -14.75 -6.17
CA SER A 219 -3.26 -14.78 -7.65
C SER A 219 -3.37 -13.38 -8.29
N VAL A 220 -4.00 -12.42 -7.60
CA VAL A 220 -4.03 -11.02 -8.03
C VAL A 220 -2.68 -10.37 -7.76
N VAL A 221 -2.14 -10.52 -6.55
CA VAL A 221 -0.85 -9.94 -6.12
C VAL A 221 0.30 -10.42 -7.02
N GLU A 222 0.36 -11.71 -7.34
CA GLU A 222 1.44 -12.32 -8.15
C GLU A 222 1.64 -11.62 -9.51
N ARG A 223 0.56 -11.14 -10.14
CA ARG A 223 0.62 -10.43 -11.43
C ARG A 223 1.38 -9.10 -11.34
N TYR A 224 1.38 -8.48 -10.16
CA TYR A 224 2.02 -7.19 -9.92
C TYR A 224 3.34 -7.33 -9.17
N PHE A 225 3.54 -8.43 -8.43
CA PHE A 225 4.60 -8.56 -7.44
C PHE A 225 5.99 -8.29 -8.00
N ARG A 226 6.34 -8.88 -9.16
CA ARG A 226 7.68 -8.69 -9.75
C ARG A 226 7.95 -7.22 -10.07
N GLN A 227 7.07 -6.58 -10.84
CA GLN A 227 7.25 -5.18 -11.24
C GLN A 227 7.17 -4.25 -10.02
N TYR A 228 6.15 -4.42 -9.19
CA TYR A 228 5.92 -3.54 -8.05
C TYR A 228 6.97 -3.73 -6.94
N ALA A 229 7.11 -4.94 -6.41
CA ALA A 229 7.92 -5.17 -5.22
C ALA A 229 9.43 -5.22 -5.52
N ILE A 230 9.82 -5.90 -6.61
CA ILE A 230 11.25 -6.10 -6.93
C ILE A 230 11.82 -4.92 -7.72
N VAL A 231 11.10 -4.40 -8.71
CA VAL A 231 11.63 -3.31 -9.55
C VAL A 231 11.30 -1.93 -8.99
N ASP A 232 10.01 -1.65 -8.75
CA ASP A 232 9.59 -0.29 -8.42
C ASP A 232 9.94 0.12 -6.98
N GLN A 233 9.70 -0.79 -6.03
CA GLN A 233 10.00 -0.63 -4.60
C GLN A 233 11.39 -1.13 -4.21
N ASP A 234 12.01 -1.99 -5.03
CA ASP A 234 13.30 -2.63 -4.76
C ASP A 234 13.41 -3.14 -3.32
N ILE A 235 12.45 -3.97 -2.87
CA ILE A 235 12.37 -4.39 -1.46
C ILE A 235 13.59 -5.20 -0.99
N LEU A 236 14.37 -5.75 -1.94
CA LEU A 236 15.62 -6.47 -1.66
C LEU A 236 16.87 -5.59 -1.88
N GLY A 237 16.70 -4.33 -2.28
CA GLY A 237 17.76 -3.39 -2.64
C GLY A 237 18.70 -2.92 -1.55
N SER A 238 18.81 -3.64 -0.43
CA SER A 238 19.79 -3.28 0.59
C SER A 238 21.19 -3.36 -0.01
N ARG A 239 21.99 -2.31 0.25
CA ARG A 239 23.40 -2.27 -0.11
C ARG A 239 24.16 -3.29 0.72
N ILE A 240 25.10 -3.96 0.09
CA ILE A 240 25.94 -4.95 0.77
C ILE A 240 26.96 -4.20 1.65
N SER A 241 27.17 -4.67 2.88
CA SER A 241 28.27 -4.18 3.73
C SER A 241 29.59 -4.66 3.15
N VAL A 242 30.23 -3.81 2.35
CA VAL A 242 31.46 -4.14 1.63
C VAL A 242 32.72 -3.66 2.36
N PRO A 243 33.83 -4.40 2.32
CA PRO A 243 35.13 -3.91 2.76
C PRO A 243 35.57 -2.69 1.92
N ILE A 244 36.08 -1.65 2.60
CA ILE A 244 36.55 -0.41 1.95
C ILE A 244 38.07 -0.49 1.75
N ASP A 245 38.54 -0.21 0.53
CA ASP A 245 39.98 -0.07 0.28
C ASP A 245 40.46 1.29 0.76
N LEU A 246 41.28 1.30 1.82
CA LEU A 246 41.85 2.54 2.37
C LEU A 246 42.76 3.28 1.37
N LYS A 247 43.25 2.61 0.31
CA LYS A 247 44.01 3.26 -0.76
C LYS A 247 43.14 4.09 -1.71
N GLU A 248 41.86 3.75 -1.81
CA GLU A 248 40.87 4.37 -2.70
C GLU A 248 39.78 5.10 -1.89
N LEU A 249 40.09 5.53 -0.66
CA LEU A 249 39.10 6.11 0.26
C LEU A 249 38.43 7.37 -0.31
N ASN A 250 39.19 8.22 -0.99
CA ASN A 250 38.69 9.46 -1.60
C ASN A 250 37.78 9.22 -2.82
N THR A 251 37.80 8.02 -3.37
CA THR A 251 36.97 7.60 -4.52
C THR A 251 35.88 6.60 -4.12
N PHE A 252 35.76 6.27 -2.83
CA PHE A 252 34.71 5.40 -2.33
C PHE A 252 33.38 6.17 -2.33
N ASP A 253 32.42 5.67 -3.12
CA ASP A 253 31.06 6.19 -3.16
C ASP A 253 30.09 5.17 -2.54
N PRO A 254 29.45 5.47 -1.39
CA PRO A 254 28.45 4.61 -0.79
C PRO A 254 27.21 4.39 -1.69
N PHE A 255 26.97 5.27 -2.66
CA PHE A 255 25.86 5.18 -3.61
C PHE A 255 26.14 4.25 -4.80
N GLU A 256 27.41 3.89 -5.03
CA GLU A 256 27.85 2.93 -6.05
C GLU A 256 28.09 1.52 -5.48
N VAL A 257 27.89 1.33 -4.17
CA VAL A 257 27.96 0.00 -3.53
C VAL A 257 26.82 -0.88 -4.06
N PRO A 258 27.11 -2.10 -4.54
CA PRO A 258 26.11 -2.95 -5.14
C PRO A 258 25.03 -3.35 -4.13
N THR A 259 23.79 -3.40 -4.61
CA THR A 259 22.66 -3.93 -3.85
C THR A 259 22.57 -5.44 -4.05
N ILE A 260 21.87 -6.13 -3.14
CA ILE A 260 21.56 -7.56 -3.30
C ILE A 260 20.81 -7.81 -4.62
N SER A 261 19.83 -6.96 -4.94
CA SER A 261 19.07 -7.05 -6.20
C SER A 261 19.99 -7.00 -7.42
N LEU A 262 20.93 -6.03 -7.47
CA LEU A 262 21.86 -5.89 -8.59
C LEU A 262 22.74 -7.13 -8.77
N ILE A 263 23.32 -7.66 -7.70
CA ILE A 263 24.21 -8.83 -7.83
C ILE A 263 23.44 -10.10 -8.21
N CYS A 264 22.17 -10.23 -7.81
CA CYS A 264 21.33 -11.34 -8.26
C CYS A 264 21.00 -11.21 -9.76
N GLU A 265 20.66 -10.01 -10.24
CA GLU A 265 20.46 -9.76 -11.67
C GLU A 265 21.72 -10.05 -12.49
N GLU A 266 22.91 -9.67 -11.99
CA GLU A 266 24.19 -9.97 -12.63
C GLU A 266 24.45 -11.47 -12.77
N LEU A 267 24.00 -12.29 -11.81
CA LEU A 267 24.13 -13.75 -11.85
C LEU A 267 23.19 -14.41 -12.87
N GLU A 268 21.99 -13.85 -13.06
CA GLU A 268 21.00 -14.35 -14.02
C GLU A 268 21.38 -14.04 -15.48
N ARG A 269 22.33 -13.13 -15.73
CA ARG A 269 22.78 -12.82 -17.09
C ARG A 269 23.45 -14.04 -17.74
N PRO A 270 23.12 -14.35 -19.01
CA PRO A 270 23.70 -15.49 -19.73
C PRO A 270 25.22 -15.44 -19.73
N ARG A 271 25.87 -16.59 -19.55
CA ARG A 271 27.32 -16.69 -19.73
C ARG A 271 27.63 -16.59 -21.23
N PRO A 272 28.66 -15.83 -21.64
CA PRO A 272 29.16 -15.89 -23.01
C PRO A 272 29.58 -17.32 -23.44
N ASP A 273 29.94 -18.16 -22.46
CA ASP A 273 30.60 -19.45 -22.68
C ASP A 273 29.71 -20.68 -22.36
N GLU A 274 28.38 -20.52 -22.32
CA GLU A 274 27.45 -21.58 -21.86
C GLU A 274 27.24 -22.74 -22.87
N ALA A 275 28.07 -22.88 -23.90
CA ALA A 275 27.96 -23.95 -24.87
C ALA A 275 28.70 -25.25 -24.48
N GLU A 276 29.61 -25.27 -23.49
CA GLU A 276 30.46 -26.45 -23.24
C GLU A 276 30.84 -26.67 -21.77
N GLU A 277 29.89 -26.83 -20.84
CA GLU A 277 30.22 -27.39 -19.51
C GLU A 277 29.07 -28.24 -18.97
N ASP A 278 28.74 -29.31 -19.68
CA ASP A 278 27.85 -30.35 -19.15
C ASP A 278 28.43 -31.75 -19.46
N ASP A 279 29.74 -31.96 -19.23
CA ASP A 279 30.31 -33.33 -19.24
C ASP A 279 31.68 -33.50 -18.54
N MET A 280 31.81 -33.08 -17.28
CA MET A 280 32.86 -33.65 -16.41
C MET A 280 32.28 -34.00 -15.04
N LYS A 281 31.74 -35.21 -14.93
CA LYS A 281 31.53 -35.90 -13.65
C LYS A 281 32.87 -36.38 -13.11
N ASP A 282 33.66 -35.47 -12.54
CA ASP A 282 34.74 -35.88 -11.65
C ASP A 282 34.22 -36.08 -10.22
N LYS A 283 34.78 -37.11 -9.57
CA LYS A 283 34.48 -37.51 -8.19
C LYS A 283 35.02 -36.48 -7.18
N GLU A 284 34.52 -35.25 -7.22
CA GLU A 284 34.82 -34.24 -6.22
C GLU A 284 33.80 -34.28 -5.08
N ASN A 285 34.25 -33.94 -3.87
CA ASN A 285 33.40 -33.79 -2.70
C ASN A 285 32.36 -32.69 -2.99
N GLU A 286 31.06 -32.97 -2.80
CA GLU A 286 29.96 -32.03 -3.10
C GLU A 286 30.15 -30.65 -2.46
N GLN A 287 30.82 -30.61 -1.31
CA GLN A 287 31.14 -29.38 -0.59
C GLN A 287 32.19 -28.51 -1.32
N GLU A 288 33.24 -29.12 -1.89
CA GLU A 288 34.28 -28.41 -2.64
C GLU A 288 33.76 -27.92 -4.01
N ALA A 289 32.96 -28.75 -4.69
CA ALA A 289 32.29 -28.36 -5.93
C ALA A 289 31.34 -27.17 -5.69
N GLY A 290 30.60 -27.19 -4.57
CA GLY A 290 29.75 -26.08 -4.14
C GLY A 290 30.52 -24.79 -3.84
N GLU A 291 31.69 -24.89 -3.22
CA GLU A 291 32.55 -23.75 -2.93
C GLU A 291 33.17 -23.13 -4.19
N ARG A 292 33.67 -23.96 -5.12
CA ARG A 292 34.18 -23.50 -6.42
C ARG A 292 33.09 -22.79 -7.24
N ARG A 293 31.88 -23.32 -7.24
CA ARG A 293 30.71 -22.68 -7.88
C ARG A 293 30.44 -21.30 -7.29
N ARG A 294 30.39 -21.17 -5.96
CA ARG A 294 30.21 -19.87 -5.27
C ARG A 294 31.31 -18.88 -5.64
N ILE A 295 32.56 -19.33 -5.68
CA ILE A 295 33.72 -18.50 -6.03
C ILE A 295 33.61 -17.99 -7.47
N ARG A 296 33.20 -18.85 -8.40
CA ARG A 296 32.96 -18.48 -9.80
C ARG A 296 31.82 -17.49 -9.93
N ASP A 297 30.74 -17.70 -9.19
CA ASP A 297 29.53 -16.90 -9.28
C ASP A 297 29.73 -15.46 -8.77
N TYR A 298 30.27 -15.25 -7.56
CA TYR A 298 30.47 -13.87 -7.06
C TYR A 298 31.51 -13.08 -7.86
N LYS A 299 32.48 -13.77 -8.50
CA LYS A 299 33.49 -13.11 -9.35
C LYS A 299 32.90 -12.48 -10.60
N ARG A 300 31.71 -12.91 -11.01
CA ARG A 300 30.96 -12.36 -12.15
C ARG A 300 30.10 -11.15 -11.79
N THR A 301 30.01 -10.81 -10.50
CA THR A 301 29.18 -9.71 -10.03
C THR A 301 30.06 -8.52 -9.64
N SER A 302 29.42 -7.36 -9.53
CA SER A 302 29.98 -6.12 -8.99
C SER A 302 30.52 -6.26 -7.56
N LEU A 303 30.18 -7.36 -6.84
CA LEU A 303 30.73 -7.68 -5.52
C LEU A 303 32.21 -8.07 -5.57
N ALA A 304 32.71 -8.58 -6.71
CA ALA A 304 34.04 -9.14 -6.86
C ALA A 304 35.17 -8.20 -6.41
N LYS A 305 35.08 -6.90 -6.73
CA LYS A 305 36.11 -5.90 -6.37
C LYS A 305 36.25 -5.76 -4.85
N TYR A 306 35.16 -5.87 -4.11
CA TYR A 306 35.15 -5.75 -2.66
C TYR A 306 35.65 -7.02 -1.96
N VAL A 307 35.33 -8.21 -2.51
CA VAL A 307 35.90 -9.47 -2.02
C VAL A 307 37.42 -9.48 -2.17
N LYS A 308 37.95 -8.93 -3.27
CA LYS A 308 39.40 -8.77 -3.45
C LYS A 308 40.06 -7.88 -2.37
N VAL A 309 39.36 -6.87 -1.86
CA VAL A 309 39.84 -6.08 -0.72
C VAL A 309 39.94 -6.97 0.52
N PHE A 310 38.93 -7.81 0.77
CA PHE A 310 38.92 -8.76 1.87
C PHE A 310 40.06 -9.78 1.75
N ASP A 311 40.27 -10.36 0.57
CA ASP A 311 41.34 -11.35 0.33
C ASP A 311 42.71 -10.76 0.70
N ARG A 312 43.02 -9.54 0.26
CA ARG A 312 44.28 -8.86 0.61
C ARG A 312 44.44 -8.67 2.12
N PHE A 313 43.36 -8.37 2.83
CA PHE A 313 43.36 -8.27 4.28
C PHE A 313 43.63 -9.63 4.94
N LEU A 314 42.95 -10.70 4.49
CA LEU A 314 43.13 -12.06 4.98
C LEU A 314 44.56 -12.56 4.74
N GLU A 315 45.13 -12.31 3.56
CA GLU A 315 46.52 -12.65 3.25
C GLU A 315 47.52 -11.93 4.17
N ALA A 316 47.30 -10.65 4.45
CA ALA A 316 48.15 -9.88 5.36
C ALA A 316 48.08 -10.45 6.79
N MET A 317 46.88 -10.81 7.26
CA MET A 317 46.72 -11.50 8.54
C MET A 317 47.46 -12.85 8.58
N ALA A 318 47.34 -13.66 7.53
CA ALA A 318 48.02 -14.95 7.45
C ALA A 318 49.55 -14.81 7.47
N ARG A 319 50.09 -13.83 6.73
CA ARG A 319 51.52 -13.50 6.75
C ARG A 319 51.98 -13.09 8.15
N SER A 320 51.21 -12.26 8.85
CA SER A 320 51.54 -11.82 10.22
C SER A 320 51.60 -13.01 11.19
N ARG A 321 50.59 -13.89 11.18
CA ARG A 321 50.56 -15.09 12.04
C ARG A 321 51.73 -16.03 11.77
N LYS A 322 52.07 -16.26 10.50
CA LYS A 322 53.23 -17.09 10.13
C LYS A 322 54.53 -16.48 10.65
N GLY A 323 54.69 -15.16 10.55
CA GLY A 323 55.84 -14.44 11.10
C GLY A 323 55.94 -14.52 12.63
N GLU A 324 54.82 -14.43 13.34
CA GLU A 324 54.77 -14.59 14.80
C GLU A 324 55.09 -16.02 15.25
N MET A 325 54.59 -17.03 14.53
CA MET A 325 54.92 -18.42 14.80
C MET A 325 56.41 -18.69 14.65
N LEU A 326 57.03 -18.16 13.59
CA LEU A 326 58.48 -18.27 13.36
C LEU A 326 59.28 -17.61 14.47
N LYS A 327 58.90 -16.39 14.89
CA LYS A 327 59.54 -15.71 16.04
C LYS A 327 59.40 -16.49 17.35
N LYS A 328 58.24 -17.11 17.59
CA LYS A 328 57.99 -17.94 18.79
C LYS A 328 58.77 -19.27 18.74
N SER A 329 58.95 -19.87 17.58
CA SER A 329 59.82 -21.05 17.43
C SER A 329 61.29 -20.69 17.62
N ASP A 330 61.75 -19.55 17.12
CA ASP A 330 63.15 -19.10 17.29
C ASP A 330 63.47 -18.75 18.75
N LEU A 331 62.49 -18.24 19.51
CA LEU A 331 62.60 -17.98 20.95
C LEU A 331 62.55 -19.25 21.81
N ARG A 332 62.09 -20.39 21.28
CA ARG A 332 62.12 -21.70 21.97
C ARG A 332 63.40 -22.49 21.71
N ILE A 333 64.20 -22.07 20.72
CA ILE A 333 65.45 -22.72 20.30
C ILE A 333 66.68 -22.02 20.92
N LYS A 334 66.50 -20.84 21.52
CA LYS A 334 67.44 -20.20 22.45
C LYS A 334 67.06 -20.54 23.88
#